data_AF-A0A7W9WMH3-F1
#
_entry.id   AF-A0A7W9WMH3-F1
#
_cell.length_a   1.000
_cell.length_b   1.000
_cell.length_c   1.000
_cell.angle_alpha   90.00
_cell.angle_beta   90.00
_cell.angle_gamma   90.00
#
_symmetry.space_group_name_H-M   'P 1'
#
loop_
_entity.id
_entity.type
_entity.pdbx_description
1 polymer ?
#
loop_
_entity_poly.entity_id
_entity_poly.type
_entity_poly.pdbx_seq_one_letter_code
_entity_poly.pdbx_strand_id
1 'polypeptide(L)'
;MSSDMGQEETGGAVGVPRAVPIDQWDMTAQMAYWGFHQRRRTDYMRYAYLQLGSDADAEEAVDLTFDAVMDCWPRMLEMENLEGYAWTILKRRIIDMHRKRRRRPELMETAAFEAAVADHVEDP
;
A
#
# COMPACT_ATOMS: atom_id res chain seq x y z
N MET A 1 10.23 54.05 -11.40
CA MET A 1 10.32 52.62 -11.71
C MET A 1 11.06 51.94 -10.57
N SER A 2 10.36 51.52 -9.53
CA SER A 2 10.87 50.62 -8.51
C SER A 2 9.70 49.74 -8.11
N SER A 3 9.69 48.51 -8.62
CA SER A 3 8.74 47.49 -8.26
C SER A 3 9.02 47.05 -6.84
N ASP A 4 8.02 47.22 -5.99
CA ASP A 4 7.94 46.66 -4.65
C ASP A 4 7.76 45.15 -4.78
N MET A 5 8.65 44.39 -4.15
CA MET A 5 8.67 42.93 -4.21
C MET A 5 7.51 42.39 -3.38
N GLY A 6 6.57 41.71 -4.07
CA GLY A 6 5.60 40.83 -3.42
C GLY A 6 6.32 39.70 -2.71
N GLN A 7 6.35 39.77 -1.39
CA GLN A 7 6.74 38.67 -0.53
C GLN A 7 5.55 37.71 -0.43
N GLU A 8 5.47 36.79 -1.38
CA GLU A 8 4.60 35.62 -1.27
C GLU A 8 5.27 34.63 -0.32
N GLU A 9 4.86 34.67 0.95
CA GLU A 9 5.19 33.65 1.93
C GLU A 9 4.45 32.36 1.56
N THR A 10 5.09 31.53 0.72
CA THR A 10 4.60 30.20 0.40
C THR A 10 4.71 29.32 1.63
N GLY A 11 3.55 28.97 2.18
CA GLY A 11 3.39 28.07 3.32
C GLY A 11 4.21 26.79 3.17
N GLY A 12 4.87 26.42 4.28
CA GLY A 12 5.63 25.19 4.40
C GLY A 12 4.74 23.97 4.14
N ALA A 13 4.86 23.41 2.94
CA ALA A 13 4.51 22.03 2.72
C ALA A 13 5.45 21.20 3.61
N VAL A 14 4.89 20.56 4.63
CA VAL A 14 5.55 19.49 5.39
C VAL A 14 6.00 18.47 4.35
N GLY A 15 7.27 18.55 3.96
CA GLY A 15 7.85 17.66 2.97
C GLY A 15 7.75 16.25 3.53
N VAL A 16 6.81 15.47 3.01
CA VAL A 16 6.88 14.00 3.14
C VAL A 16 8.29 13.65 2.70
N PRO A 17 9.11 12.97 3.53
CA PRO A 17 10.46 12.61 3.12
C PRO A 17 10.33 11.88 1.79
N ARG A 18 10.82 12.51 0.73
CA ARG A 18 10.72 11.98 -0.63
C ARG A 18 11.45 10.65 -0.61
N ALA A 19 10.73 9.55 -0.89
CA ALA A 19 11.34 8.25 -1.06
C ALA A 19 12.55 8.40 -2.00
N VAL A 20 13.72 8.01 -1.53
CA VAL A 20 14.95 8.11 -2.33
C VAL A 20 14.87 7.02 -3.38
N PRO A 21 14.89 7.35 -4.68
CA PRO A 21 14.88 6.35 -5.74
C PRO A 21 16.04 5.36 -5.59
N ILE A 22 15.81 4.10 -5.97
CA ILE A 22 16.79 3.01 -5.77
C ILE A 22 18.12 3.25 -6.50
N ASP A 23 18.12 4.02 -7.60
CA ASP A 23 19.32 4.38 -8.36
C ASP A 23 20.24 5.36 -7.63
N GLN A 24 19.73 6.05 -6.61
CA GLN A 24 20.47 6.99 -5.76
C GLN A 24 21.01 6.35 -4.49
N TRP A 25 20.65 5.10 -4.19
CA TRP A 25 21.20 4.38 -3.05
C TRP A 25 22.63 3.95 -3.35
N ASP A 26 23.47 3.86 -2.32
CA ASP A 26 24.77 3.22 -2.48
C ASP A 26 24.61 1.74 -2.88
N MET A 27 25.65 1.18 -3.52
CA MET A 27 25.62 -0.19 -4.03
C MET A 27 25.36 -1.23 -2.93
N THR A 28 25.82 -0.98 -1.70
CA THR A 28 25.64 -1.92 -0.59
C THR A 28 24.19 -1.96 -0.11
N ALA A 29 23.54 -0.80 -0.04
CA ALA A 29 22.13 -0.67 0.27
C ALA A 29 21.25 -1.32 -0.82
N GLN A 30 21.58 -1.14 -2.09
CA GLN A 30 20.88 -1.81 -3.21
C GLN A 30 21.00 -3.34 -3.13
N MET A 31 22.22 -3.86 -2.91
CA MET A 31 22.44 -5.31 -2.77
C MET A 31 21.72 -5.87 -1.55
N ALA A 32 21.74 -5.15 -0.42
CA ALA A 32 21.03 -5.55 0.78
C ALA A 32 19.51 -5.64 0.55
N TYR A 33 18.93 -4.68 -0.18
CA TYR A 33 17.52 -4.69 -0.55
C TYR A 33 17.17 -5.91 -1.40
N TRP A 34 17.92 -6.18 -2.47
CA TRP A 34 17.63 -7.32 -3.35
C TRP A 34 17.80 -8.66 -2.65
N GLY A 35 18.81 -8.78 -1.78
CA GLY A 35 19.00 -9.97 -0.94
C GLY A 35 17.85 -10.15 0.05
N PHE A 36 17.34 -9.07 0.65
CA PHE A 36 16.17 -9.11 1.51
C PHE A 36 14.90 -9.49 0.73
N HIS A 37 14.65 -8.84 -0.41
CA HIS A 37 13.50 -9.08 -1.27
C HIS A 37 13.41 -10.55 -1.71
N GLN A 38 14.50 -11.11 -2.24
CA GLN A 38 14.55 -12.51 -2.69
C GLN A 38 14.30 -13.51 -1.55
N ARG A 39 14.87 -13.26 -0.36
CA ARG A 39 14.66 -14.14 0.80
C ARG A 39 13.24 -14.07 1.33
N ARG A 40 12.61 -12.89 1.34
CA ARG A 40 11.35 -12.66 2.05
C ARG A 40 10.10 -12.79 1.17
N ARG A 41 10.20 -12.62 -0.14
CA ARG A 41 9.04 -12.66 -1.04
C ARG A 41 8.25 -13.96 -0.90
N THR A 42 8.91 -15.11 -0.87
CA THR A 42 8.24 -16.42 -0.76
C THR A 42 7.53 -16.59 0.59
N ASP A 43 8.17 -16.20 1.69
CA ASP A 43 7.58 -16.26 3.03
C ASP A 43 6.35 -15.36 3.14
N TYR A 44 6.43 -14.15 2.60
CA TYR A 44 5.37 -13.16 2.64
C TYR A 44 4.19 -13.58 1.76
N MET A 45 4.45 -14.10 0.55
CA MET A 45 3.42 -14.68 -0.32
C MET A 45 2.67 -15.81 0.38
N ARG A 46 3.40 -16.77 0.98
CA ARG A 46 2.78 -17.89 1.71
C ARG A 46 1.91 -17.39 2.85
N TYR A 47 2.41 -16.44 3.64
CA TYR A 47 1.64 -15.88 4.75
C TYR A 47 0.42 -15.09 4.27
N ALA A 48 0.56 -14.24 3.26
CA ALA A 48 -0.53 -13.44 2.70
C ALA A 48 -1.62 -14.33 2.09
N TYR A 49 -1.24 -15.38 1.37
CA TYR A 49 -2.18 -16.36 0.84
C TYR A 49 -2.99 -17.04 1.95
N LEU A 50 -2.32 -17.46 3.03
CA LEU A 50 -2.98 -18.06 4.19
C LEU A 50 -3.98 -17.11 4.88
N GLN A 51 -3.78 -15.79 4.80
CA GLN A 51 -4.68 -14.81 5.41
C GLN A 51 -5.81 -14.36 4.47
N LEU A 52 -5.51 -14.20 3.18
CA LEU A 52 -6.41 -13.57 2.20
C LEU A 52 -7.18 -14.57 1.33
N GLY A 53 -6.69 -15.82 1.23
CA GLY A 53 -7.33 -16.92 0.50
C GLY A 53 -7.41 -16.72 -1.02
N SER A 54 -6.67 -15.77 -1.57
CA SER A 54 -6.65 -15.39 -2.99
C SER A 54 -5.22 -15.09 -3.40
N ASP A 55 -4.76 -15.68 -4.50
CA ASP A 55 -3.43 -15.42 -5.04
C ASP A 55 -3.26 -13.96 -5.45
N ALA A 56 -4.28 -13.39 -6.10
CA ALA A 56 -4.25 -11.99 -6.54
C ALA A 56 -4.14 -11.02 -5.36
N ASP A 57 -4.91 -11.24 -4.29
CA ASP A 57 -4.86 -10.38 -3.11
C ASP A 57 -3.55 -10.59 -2.33
N ALA A 58 -3.04 -11.82 -2.30
CA ALA A 58 -1.76 -12.11 -1.66
C ALA A 58 -0.60 -11.41 -2.38
N GLU A 59 -0.59 -11.46 -3.71
CA GLU A 59 0.38 -10.75 -4.55
C GLU A 59 0.29 -9.24 -4.34
N GLU A 60 -0.91 -8.65 -4.42
CA GLU A 60 -1.11 -7.22 -4.17
C GLU A 60 -0.62 -6.81 -2.76
N ALA A 61 -0.92 -7.61 -1.73
CA ALA A 61 -0.46 -7.32 -0.37
C ALA A 61 1.07 -7.32 -0.25
N VAL A 62 1.73 -8.24 -0.94
CA VAL A 62 3.18 -8.42 -0.92
C VAL A 62 3.88 -7.32 -1.71
N ASP A 63 3.37 -6.98 -2.89
CA ASP A 63 3.91 -5.90 -3.72
C ASP A 63 3.78 -4.56 -2.98
N LEU A 64 2.60 -4.24 -2.43
CA LEU A 64 2.39 -3.03 -1.61
C LEU A 64 3.23 -3.01 -0.32
N THR A 65 3.69 -4.17 0.14
CA THR A 65 4.64 -4.25 1.26
C THR A 65 6.04 -3.90 0.79
N PHE A 66 6.49 -4.46 -0.33
CA PHE A 66 7.81 -4.17 -0.87
C PHE A 66 7.94 -2.74 -1.38
N ASP A 67 6.89 -2.15 -1.92
CA ASP A 67 6.84 -0.72 -2.24
C ASP A 67 7.10 0.13 -0.99
N ALA A 68 6.38 -0.17 0.10
CA ALA A 68 6.57 0.55 1.36
C ALA A 68 7.95 0.29 1.98
N VAL A 69 8.49 -0.92 1.85
CA VAL A 69 9.86 -1.24 2.28
C VAL A 69 10.88 -0.46 1.46
N MET A 70 10.69 -0.37 0.14
CA MET A 70 11.55 0.39 -0.75
C MET A 70 11.56 1.87 -0.35
N ASP A 71 10.39 2.46 -0.12
CA ASP A 71 10.25 3.87 0.28
C ASP A 71 10.98 4.23 1.58
N CYS A 72 11.10 3.27 2.51
CA CYS A 72 11.74 3.50 3.81
C CYS A 72 13.03 2.69 4.02
N TRP A 73 13.58 2.10 2.95
CA TRP A 73 14.74 1.20 3.05
C TRP A 73 15.97 1.82 3.72
N PRO A 74 16.41 3.05 3.38
CA PRO A 74 17.55 3.66 4.06
C PRO A 74 17.33 3.78 5.57
N ARG A 75 16.11 4.14 5.99
CA ARG A 75 15.75 4.21 7.41
C ARG A 75 15.67 2.83 8.06
N MET A 76 15.23 1.80 7.33
CA MET A 76 15.15 0.43 7.83
C MET A 76 16.54 -0.17 8.11
N LEU A 77 17.57 0.21 7.34
CA LEU A 77 18.95 -0.23 7.57
C LEU A 77 19.52 0.26 8.91
N GLU A 78 19.02 1.36 9.44
CA GLU A 78 19.38 1.89 10.77
C GLU A 78 18.62 1.22 11.92
N MET A 79 17.60 0.41 11.62
CA MET A 79 16.78 -0.23 12.65
C MET A 79 17.45 -1.49 13.18
N GLU A 80 17.32 -1.70 14.50
CA GLU A 80 17.77 -2.93 15.17
C GLU A 80 17.05 -4.18 14.65
N ASN A 81 15.79 -4.06 14.21
CA ASN A 81 15.00 -5.16 13.69
C ASN A 81 14.21 -4.77 12.42
N LEU A 82 14.92 -4.68 11.30
CA LEU A 82 14.33 -4.38 9.99
C LEU A 82 13.29 -5.42 9.55
N GLU A 83 13.51 -6.70 9.88
CA GLU A 83 12.63 -7.79 9.45
C GLU A 83 11.27 -7.75 10.16
N GLY A 84 11.28 -7.49 11.47
CA GLY A 84 10.08 -7.30 12.26
C GLY A 84 9.28 -6.09 11.80
N TYR A 85 9.96 -5.03 11.37
CA TYR A 85 9.31 -3.86 10.78
C TYR A 85 8.62 -4.21 9.46
N ALA A 86 9.30 -4.91 8.55
CA ALA A 86 8.71 -5.36 7.29
C ALA A 86 7.52 -6.31 7.49
N TRP A 87 7.59 -7.24 8.44
CA TRP A 87 6.45 -8.08 8.84
C TRP A 87 5.26 -7.25 9.34
N THR A 88 5.54 -6.16 10.05
CA THR A 88 4.49 -5.24 10.53
C THR A 88 3.82 -4.52 9.37
N ILE A 89 4.58 -4.10 8.35
CA ILE A 89 4.02 -3.52 7.12
C ILE A 89 3.08 -4.53 6.45
N LEU A 90 3.52 -5.77 6.22
CA LEU A 90 2.69 -6.80 5.58
C LEU A 90 1.38 -7.02 6.32
N LYS A 91 1.44 -7.20 7.65
CA LYS A 91 0.25 -7.41 8.48
C LYS A 91 -0.73 -6.23 8.39
N ARG A 92 -0.22 -4.99 8.34
CA ARG A 92 -1.06 -3.79 8.15
C ARG A 92 -1.74 -3.81 6.77
N ARG A 93 -1.02 -4.17 5.71
CA ARG A 93 -1.60 -4.30 4.35
C ARG A 93 -2.71 -5.34 4.31
N ILE A 94 -2.51 -6.51 4.89
CA ILE A 94 -3.53 -7.56 4.98
C ILE A 94 -4.78 -7.05 5.73
N ILE A 95 -4.60 -6.37 6.86
CA ILE A 95 -5.71 -5.75 7.62
C ILE A 95 -6.45 -4.72 6.76
N ASP A 96 -5.74 -3.86 6.04
CA ASP A 96 -6.34 -2.84 5.19
C ASP A 96 -7.12 -3.46 4.02
N MET A 97 -6.64 -4.57 3.45
CA MET A 97 -7.35 -5.31 2.41
C MET A 97 -8.63 -5.96 2.93
N HIS A 98 -8.59 -6.59 4.12
CA HIS A 98 -9.81 -7.06 4.78
C HIS A 98 -10.79 -5.92 5.05
N ARG A 99 -10.32 -4.74 5.46
CA ARG A 99 -11.16 -3.56 5.67
C ARG A 99 -11.79 -3.05 4.38
N LYS A 100 -11.04 -2.98 3.27
CA LYS A 100 -11.55 -2.60 1.95
C LYS A 100 -12.63 -3.59 1.49
N ARG A 101 -12.37 -4.90 1.61
CA ARG A 101 -13.34 -5.96 1.30
C ARG A 101 -14.63 -5.83 2.11
N ARG A 102 -14.54 -5.57 3.43
CA ARG A 102 -15.71 -5.35 4.31
C ARG A 102 -16.47 -4.05 4.07
N ARG A 103 -15.87 -3.05 3.43
CA ARG A 103 -16.59 -1.84 2.98
C ARG A 103 -17.25 -1.99 1.61
N ARG A 104 -16.84 -3.00 0.83
CA ARG A 104 -17.39 -3.32 -0.50
C ARG A 104 -18.53 -4.36 -0.57
N PRO A 105 -19.05 -5.04 0.49
CA PRO A 105 -20.05 -6.10 0.30
C PRO A 105 -21.48 -5.63 0.01
N GLU A 106 -21.84 -4.35 0.12
CA GLU A 106 -23.26 -3.94 0.13
C GLU A 106 -23.58 -2.72 -0.77
N LEU A 107 -23.07 -2.68 -2.00
CA LEU A 107 -23.59 -1.71 -3.00
C LEU A 107 -24.24 -2.37 -4.22
N MET A 108 -24.26 -3.70 -4.30
CA MET A 108 -24.83 -4.43 -5.44
C MET A 108 -26.06 -5.27 -5.11
N GLU A 109 -26.26 -5.70 -3.86
CA GLU A 109 -27.39 -6.58 -3.51
C GLU A 109 -28.73 -5.82 -3.37
N THR A 110 -28.72 -4.52 -3.08
CA THR A 110 -29.95 -3.70 -3.02
C THR A 110 -30.48 -3.32 -4.40
N ALA A 111 -29.60 -3.03 -5.36
CA ALA A 111 -30.01 -2.64 -6.71
C ALA A 111 -30.65 -3.81 -7.49
N ALA A 112 -30.14 -5.03 -7.32
CA ALA A 112 -30.71 -6.21 -7.95
C ALA A 112 -32.06 -6.62 -7.33
N PHE A 113 -32.24 -6.41 -6.02
CA PHE A 113 -33.51 -6.66 -5.34
C PHE A 113 -34.58 -5.63 -5.72
N GLU A 114 -34.25 -4.34 -5.79
CA GLU A 114 -35.20 -3.29 -6.22
C GLU A 114 -35.65 -3.46 -7.68
N ALA A 115 -34.75 -3.87 -8.58
CA ALA A 115 -35.10 -4.15 -9.97
C ALA A 115 -36.09 -5.31 -10.12
N ALA A 116 -35.95 -6.38 -9.31
CA ALA A 116 -36.87 -7.51 -9.34
C ALA A 116 -38.25 -7.19 -8.75
N VAL A 117 -38.34 -6.22 -7.83
CA VAL A 117 -39.61 -5.74 -7.27
C VAL A 117 -40.32 -4.78 -8.22
N ALA A 118 -39.59 -3.93 -8.94
CA ALA A 118 -40.16 -3.02 -9.93
C ALA A 118 -40.74 -3.76 -11.16
N ASP A 119 -40.10 -4.84 -11.59
CA ASP A 119 -40.55 -5.67 -12.73
C ASP A 119 -41.87 -6.42 -12.45
N HIS A 120 -42.29 -6.54 -11.18
CA HIS A 120 -43.54 -7.18 -10.79
C HIS A 120 -44.73 -6.19 -10.64
N VAL A 121 -44.50 -4.89 -10.86
CA VAL A 121 -45.50 -3.82 -10.65
C VAL A 121 -46.06 -3.26 -11.96
N GLU A 122 -45.49 -3.61 -13.12
CA GLU A 122 -46.03 -3.21 -14.44
C GLU A 122 -46.88 -4.33 -15.08
N ASP A 123 -48.14 -4.47 -14.64
CA ASP A 123 -49.23 -4.98 -15.49
C ASP A 123 -50.57 -4.30 -15.09
N PRO A 124 -51.02 -3.31 -15.88
CA PRO A 124 -52.42 -3.30 -16.33
C PRO A 124 -52.62 -2.92 -17.82
#